data_AF-Q4RC85-F1
#
_entry.id   AF-Q4RC85-F1
#
_cell.length_a   1.000
_cell.length_b   1.000
_cell.length_c   1.000
_cell.angle_alpha   90.00
_cell.angle_beta   90.00
_cell.angle_gamma   90.00
#
_symmetry.space_group_name_H-M   'P 1'
#
loop_
_entity.id
_entity.type
_entity.pdbx_description
1 polymer ?
#
loop_
_entity_poly.entity_id
_entity_poly.type
_entity_poly.pdbx_seq_one_letter_code
_entity_poly.pdbx_strand_id
1 'polypeptide(L)'
;MKNWNLNPGQAKAILNAKENDGFTLIQGPPGTGKTKTIVAMVGCLLTGVLKNPTAGVAIGRPGLGAAKNNAPAKKLLVCAPSNAAVDELVLRLKNGVKTQNGTTHQIEVVRLGRSDAINSAVKDVTLDELVKAKLEAQLN
;
A
#
# COMPACT_ATOMS: atom_id res chain seq x y z
N MET A 1 -1.65 -6.37 -18.29
CA MET A 1 -2.13 -5.13 -17.62
C MET A 1 -3.57 -4.70 -17.97
N LYS A 2 -4.38 -5.51 -18.66
CA LYS A 2 -5.80 -5.18 -18.94
C LYS A 2 -6.66 -4.98 -17.67
N ASN A 3 -6.17 -5.45 -16.53
CA ASN A 3 -6.91 -5.51 -15.27
C ASN A 3 -7.22 -4.14 -14.64
N TRP A 4 -6.41 -3.11 -14.85
CA TRP A 4 -6.58 -1.79 -14.20
C TRP A 4 -7.21 -0.71 -15.10
N ASN A 5 -7.66 -1.09 -16.30
CA ASN A 5 -8.20 -0.17 -17.30
C ASN A 5 -7.28 1.06 -17.54
N LEU A 6 -5.97 0.82 -17.65
CA LEU A 6 -4.95 1.84 -17.86
C LEU A 6 -4.73 2.09 -19.35
N ASN A 7 -4.34 3.31 -19.70
CA ASN A 7 -3.81 3.56 -21.04
C ASN A 7 -2.39 2.95 -21.20
N PRO A 8 -1.89 2.79 -22.43
CA PRO A 8 -0.58 2.18 -22.67
C PRO A 8 0.59 2.88 -21.96
N GLY A 9 0.56 4.22 -21.86
CA GLY A 9 1.62 5.00 -21.22
C GLY A 9 1.68 4.77 -19.70
N GLN A 10 0.53 4.82 -19.02
CA GLN A 10 0.41 4.49 -17.60
C GLN A 10 0.88 3.07 -17.31
N ALA A 11 0.46 2.13 -18.15
CA ALA A 11 0.79 0.73 -18.02
C ALA A 11 2.30 0.51 -18.17
N LYS A 12 2.90 1.08 -19.23
CA LYS A 12 4.35 1.05 -19.47
C LYS A 12 5.13 1.67 -18.31
N ALA A 13 4.66 2.80 -17.76
CA ALA A 13 5.31 3.44 -16.61
C ALA A 13 5.36 2.52 -15.38
N ILE A 14 4.27 1.81 -15.09
CA ILE A 14 4.20 0.88 -13.94
C ILE A 14 5.13 -0.33 -14.12
N LEU A 15 5.19 -0.93 -15.32
CA LEU A 15 6.08 -2.08 -15.53
C LEU A 15 7.56 -1.70 -15.40
N ASN A 16 7.98 -0.61 -16.05
CA ASN A 16 9.36 -0.16 -15.94
C ASN A 16 9.72 0.24 -14.50
N ALA A 17 8.79 0.86 -13.76
CA ALA A 17 9.01 1.19 -12.35
C ALA A 17 9.12 -0.05 -11.46
N LYS A 18 8.41 -1.13 -11.78
CA LYS A 18 8.49 -2.39 -11.02
C LYS A 18 9.82 -3.11 -11.24
N GLU A 19 10.38 -3.03 -12.44
CA GLU A 19 11.62 -3.73 -12.83
C GLU A 19 12.89 -2.94 -12.48
N ASN A 20 12.74 -1.67 -12.06
CA ASN A 20 13.84 -0.80 -11.68
C ASN A 20 13.95 -0.71 -10.14
N ASP A 21 15.07 -1.18 -9.59
CA ASP A 21 15.37 -1.07 -8.15
C ASP A 21 15.81 0.36 -7.73
N GLY A 22 16.11 1.22 -8.70
CA GLY A 22 16.51 2.61 -8.48
C GLY A 22 15.37 3.62 -8.57
N PHE A 23 15.73 4.88 -8.76
CA PHE A 23 14.75 5.95 -8.92
C PHE A 23 14.04 5.86 -10.27
N THR A 24 12.71 5.94 -10.23
CA THR A 24 11.86 6.06 -11.42
C THR A 24 11.03 7.34 -11.34
N LEU A 25 11.08 8.16 -12.39
CA LEU A 25 10.27 9.36 -12.51
C LEU A 25 9.11 9.12 -13.48
N ILE A 26 7.88 9.32 -13.01
CA ILE A 26 6.67 9.22 -13.82
C ILE A 26 6.03 10.60 -13.89
N GLN A 27 6.04 11.18 -15.09
CA GLN A 27 5.43 12.48 -15.33
C GLN A 27 3.99 12.30 -15.84
N GLY A 28 3.05 13.04 -15.25
CA GLY A 28 1.65 13.05 -15.69
C GLY A 28 1.09 14.48 -15.71
N PRO A 29 0.80 15.05 -16.88
CA PRO A 29 0.07 16.32 -17.01
C PRO A 29 -1.26 16.34 -16.24
N PRO A 30 -1.89 17.53 -16.06
CA PRO A 30 -3.23 17.61 -15.47
C PRO A 30 -4.22 16.67 -16.17
N GLY A 31 -5.10 16.01 -15.40
CA GLY A 31 -6.11 15.09 -15.95
C GLY A 31 -5.62 13.70 -16.42
N THR A 32 -4.31 13.42 -16.41
CA THR A 32 -3.77 12.15 -16.95
C THR A 32 -3.85 10.93 -16.01
N GLY A 33 -4.64 11.02 -14.94
CA GLY A 33 -4.91 9.88 -14.06
C GLY A 33 -3.76 9.46 -13.14
N LYS A 34 -2.91 10.40 -12.69
CA LYS A 34 -1.80 10.14 -11.75
C LYS A 34 -2.19 9.26 -10.57
N THR A 35 -3.25 9.61 -9.84
CA THR A 35 -3.73 8.81 -8.71
C THR A 35 -4.12 7.39 -9.14
N LYS A 36 -4.81 7.23 -10.27
CA LYS A 36 -5.18 5.92 -10.80
C LYS A 36 -3.94 5.07 -11.08
N THR A 37 -2.89 5.68 -11.63
CA THR A 37 -1.60 5.03 -11.86
C THR A 37 -0.93 4.62 -10.55
N ILE A 38 -0.96 5.47 -9.51
CA ILE A 38 -0.41 5.14 -8.18
C ILE A 38 -1.13 3.94 -7.57
N VAL A 39 -2.46 3.92 -7.56
CA VAL A 39 -3.24 2.78 -7.01
C VAL A 39 -2.94 1.48 -7.76
N ALA A 40 -2.82 1.53 -9.10
CA ALA A 40 -2.44 0.37 -9.89
C ALA A 40 -1.00 -0.08 -9.63
N MET A 41 -0.07 0.87 -9.41
CA MET A 41 1.32 0.59 -9.04
C MET A 41 1.42 -0.12 -7.71
N VAL A 42 0.68 0.33 -6.68
CA VAL A 42 0.61 -0.33 -5.38
C VAL A 42 0.17 -1.79 -5.53
N GLY A 43 -0.92 -2.04 -6.25
CA GLY A 43 -1.39 -3.40 -6.52
C GLY A 43 -0.40 -4.26 -7.31
N CYS A 44 0.34 -3.65 -8.25
CA CYS A 44 1.40 -4.30 -9.01
C CYS A 44 2.58 -4.74 -8.12
N LEU A 45 3.08 -3.83 -7.27
CA LEU A 45 4.20 -4.09 -6.36
C LEU A 45 3.85 -5.09 -5.26
N LEU A 46 2.62 -5.03 -4.73
CA LEU A 46 2.16 -5.95 -3.69
C LEU A 46 1.76 -7.33 -4.20
N THR A 47 1.64 -7.55 -5.52
CA THR A 47 1.18 -8.83 -6.09
C THR A 47 1.98 -10.04 -5.59
N GLY A 48 3.30 -9.91 -5.44
CA GLY A 48 4.13 -11.01 -4.92
C GLY A 48 3.91 -11.28 -3.43
N VAL A 49 3.69 -10.22 -2.65
CA VAL A 49 3.49 -10.26 -1.20
C VAL A 49 2.13 -10.86 -0.85
N LEU A 50 1.09 -10.44 -1.57
CA LEU A 50 -0.29 -10.88 -1.35
C LEU A 50 -0.52 -12.34 -1.75
N LYS A 51 0.34 -12.90 -2.62
CA LYS A 51 0.30 -14.34 -2.97
C LYS A 51 1.01 -15.22 -1.94
N ASN A 52 2.08 -14.72 -1.33
CA ASN A 52 2.90 -15.45 -0.35
C ASN A 52 3.21 -14.55 0.86
N PRO A 53 2.31 -14.43 1.84
CA PRO A 53 2.52 -13.61 3.04
C PRO A 53 3.70 -14.08 3.91
N THR A 54 4.26 -15.27 3.66
CA THR A 54 5.38 -15.87 4.41
C THR A 54 6.77 -15.57 3.84
N ALA A 55 6.89 -14.80 2.76
CA ALA A 55 8.15 -14.54 2.04
C ALA A 55 8.92 -13.27 2.50
N GLY A 56 8.91 -12.96 3.80
CA GLY A 56 9.83 -11.96 4.36
C GLY A 56 11.26 -12.51 4.53
N VAL A 57 12.21 -11.68 4.96
CA VAL A 57 13.56 -12.12 5.38
C VAL A 57 13.58 -12.31 6.90
N ALA A 58 13.77 -13.55 7.37
CA ALA A 58 13.87 -13.84 8.80
C ALA A 58 15.17 -13.25 9.39
N ILE A 59 15.08 -12.40 10.41
CA ILE A 59 16.24 -12.00 11.20
C ILE A 59 16.48 -13.08 12.25
N GLY A 60 17.44 -13.96 12.01
CA GLY A 60 17.84 -15.00 12.95
C GLY A 60 18.65 -14.42 14.11
N ARG A 61 18.19 -14.62 15.36
CA ARG A 61 19.02 -14.42 16.55
C ARG A 61 19.86 -15.68 16.78
N PRO A 62 21.20 -15.59 16.95
CA PRO A 62 22.01 -16.77 17.24
C PRO A 62 21.61 -17.38 18.59
N GLY A 63 21.33 -18.69 18.64
CA GLY A 63 21.22 -19.46 19.89
C GLY A 63 19.81 -19.93 20.31
N LEU A 64 18.73 -19.56 19.62
CA LEU A 64 17.41 -20.18 19.81
C LEU A 64 17.02 -20.95 18.54
N GLY A 65 16.57 -22.20 18.72
CA GLY A 65 16.15 -23.10 17.64
C GLY A 65 15.17 -22.43 16.66
N ALA A 66 15.20 -22.88 15.41
CA ALA A 66 14.51 -22.29 14.25
C ALA A 66 13.15 -21.67 14.62
N ALA A 67 13.15 -20.35 14.82
CA ALA A 67 11.92 -19.60 14.98
C ALA A 67 11.09 -19.83 13.72
N LYS A 68 9.80 -20.17 13.88
CA LYS A 68 8.82 -20.18 12.79
C LYS A 68 9.14 -19.00 11.86
N ASN A 69 9.20 -19.24 10.54
CA ASN A 69 9.45 -18.24 9.51
C ASN A 69 8.43 -17.08 9.60
N ASN A 70 8.58 -16.22 10.61
CA ASN A 70 7.80 -15.02 10.87
C ASN A 70 8.58 -13.88 10.26
N ALA A 71 8.85 -14.05 8.98
CA ALA A 71 9.59 -13.10 8.24
C ALA A 71 8.67 -11.89 8.02
N PRO A 72 9.13 -10.66 8.31
CA PRO A 72 8.26 -9.50 8.40
C PRO A 72 7.55 -9.29 7.07
N ALA A 73 6.23 -9.03 7.13
CA ALA A 73 5.44 -8.70 5.96
C ALA A 73 6.05 -7.49 5.25
N LYS A 74 6.22 -7.59 3.92
CA LYS A 74 6.73 -6.47 3.12
C LYS A 74 5.73 -5.31 3.17
N LYS A 75 6.21 -4.13 3.54
CA LYS A 75 5.40 -2.90 3.62
C LYS A 75 5.73 -1.97 2.47
N LEU A 76 4.78 -1.14 2.07
CA LEU A 76 4.94 -0.09 1.08
C LEU A 76 4.61 1.26 1.71
N LEU A 77 5.55 2.21 1.63
CA LEU A 77 5.33 3.59 2.05
C LEU A 77 4.84 4.42 0.86
N VAL A 78 3.71 5.10 1.05
CA VAL A 78 3.14 6.03 0.06
C VAL A 78 3.09 7.42 0.67
N CYS A 79 3.69 8.40 0.00
CA CYS A 79 3.77 9.78 0.47
C CYS A 79 3.12 10.74 -0.54
N ALA A 80 2.59 11.85 -0.05
CA ALA A 80 2.12 12.97 -0.85
C ALA A 80 2.39 14.29 -0.11
N PRO A 81 2.49 15.43 -0.80
CA PRO A 81 2.90 16.71 -0.20
C PRO A 81 1.84 17.36 0.70
N SER A 82 0.55 16.99 0.59
CA SER A 82 -0.54 17.57 1.38
C SER A 82 -1.44 16.50 1.99
N ASN A 83 -2.08 16.82 3.12
CA ASN A 83 -3.03 15.91 3.78
C ASN A 83 -4.17 15.50 2.85
N ALA A 84 -4.77 16.45 2.12
CA ALA A 84 -5.84 16.17 1.18
C ALA A 84 -5.43 15.15 0.09
N ALA A 85 -4.19 15.23 -0.40
CA ALA A 85 -3.68 14.27 -1.39
C ALA A 85 -3.44 12.88 -0.78
N VAL A 86 -2.95 12.81 0.47
CA VAL A 86 -2.82 11.52 1.17
C VAL A 86 -4.20 10.92 1.43
N ASP A 87 -5.16 11.70 1.90
CA ASP A 87 -6.50 11.21 2.25
C ASP A 87 -7.24 10.68 1.02
N GLU A 88 -7.07 11.31 -0.15
CA GLU A 88 -7.62 10.84 -1.43
C GLU A 88 -7.03 9.49 -1.85
N LEU A 89 -5.72 9.29 -1.66
CA LEU A 89 -5.06 7.99 -1.87
C LEU A 89 -5.56 6.94 -0.89
N VAL A 90 -5.64 7.27 0.40
CA VAL A 90 -6.11 6.36 1.45
C VAL A 90 -7.55 5.91 1.16
N LEU A 91 -8.44 6.82 0.79
CA LEU A 91 -9.82 6.48 0.44
C LEU A 91 -9.90 5.43 -0.69
N ARG A 92 -9.00 5.50 -1.68
CA ARG A 92 -8.94 4.49 -2.75
C ARG A 92 -8.30 3.19 -2.29
N LEU A 93 -7.21 3.26 -1.53
CA LEU A 93 -6.45 2.09 -1.10
C LEU A 93 -7.21 1.23 -0.08
N LYS A 94 -8.04 1.86 0.78
CA LYS A 94 -8.93 1.17 1.72
C LYS A 94 -9.99 0.29 1.05
N ASN A 95 -10.36 0.60 -0.19
CA ASN A 95 -11.29 -0.23 -0.96
C ASN A 95 -10.61 -1.47 -1.56
N GLY A 96 -9.31 -1.64 -1.31
CA GLY A 96 -8.49 -2.73 -1.79
C GLY A 96 -7.74 -2.38 -3.07
N VAL A 97 -6.81 -3.26 -3.43
CA VAL A 97 -5.97 -3.14 -4.62
C VAL A 97 -6.14 -4.34 -5.51
N LYS A 98 -6.17 -4.09 -6.82
CA LYS A 98 -6.19 -5.16 -7.81
C LYS A 98 -4.76 -5.59 -8.12
N THR A 99 -4.51 -6.90 -8.18
CA THR A 99 -3.18 -7.47 -8.47
C THR A 99 -2.95 -7.67 -9.97
N GLN A 100 -1.73 -8.04 -10.38
CA GLN A 100 -1.42 -8.36 -11.78
C GLN A 100 -2.30 -9.48 -12.35
N ASN A 101 -2.79 -10.39 -11.51
CA ASN A 101 -3.69 -11.48 -11.90
C ASN A 101 -5.15 -11.03 -12.07
N GLY A 102 -5.49 -9.82 -11.65
CA GLY A 102 -6.85 -9.29 -11.75
C GLY A 102 -7.73 -9.57 -10.55
N THR A 103 -7.23 -10.27 -9.53
CA THR A 103 -7.93 -10.43 -8.25
C THR A 103 -7.77 -9.18 -7.39
N THR A 104 -8.84 -8.73 -6.77
CA THR A 104 -8.85 -7.65 -5.79
C THR A 104 -8.56 -8.21 -4.41
N HIS A 105 -7.68 -7.55 -3.67
CA HIS A 105 -7.29 -7.90 -2.30
C HIS A 105 -7.45 -6.68 -1.41
N GLN A 106 -8.01 -6.89 -0.22
CA GLN A 106 -7.96 -5.88 0.82
C GLN A 106 -6.56 -5.82 1.41
N ILE A 107 -6.09 -4.60 1.67
CA ILE A 107 -4.77 -4.35 2.25
C ILE A 107 -4.93 -3.58 3.55
N GLU A 108 -4.04 -3.85 4.50
CA GLU A 108 -3.95 -3.05 5.72
C GLU A 108 -3.33 -1.69 5.37
N VAL A 109 -4.11 -0.63 5.55
CA VAL A 109 -3.68 0.75 5.33
C VAL A 109 -3.57 1.43 6.69
N VAL A 110 -2.44 2.11 6.92
CA VAL A 110 -2.25 2.95 8.10
C VAL A 110 -1.93 4.36 7.64
N ARG A 111 -2.77 5.32 8.05
CA ARG A 111 -2.59 6.75 7.80
C ARG A 111 -1.84 7.38 8.98
N LEU A 112 -0.69 7.97 8.69
CA LEU A 112 0.14 8.70 9.66
C LEU A 112 0.02 10.21 9.45
N GLY A 113 -0.39 10.98 10.46
CA GLY A 113 -0.51 12.45 10.38
C GLY A 113 -1.35 13.01 11.53
N ARG A 114 -1.44 14.34 11.64
CA ARG A 114 -2.25 14.98 12.70
C ARG A 114 -3.75 14.81 12.43
N SER A 115 -4.46 14.26 13.41
CA SER A 115 -5.87 13.85 13.33
C SER A 115 -6.89 15.00 13.18
N ASP A 116 -6.48 16.24 13.44
CA ASP A 116 -7.28 17.46 13.30
C ASP A 116 -7.43 17.93 11.84
N ALA A 117 -6.44 17.65 11.00
CA ALA A 117 -6.40 18.04 9.59
C ALA A 117 -6.72 16.88 8.61
N ILE A 118 -7.31 15.80 9.12
CA ILE A 118 -7.61 14.57 8.36
C ILE A 118 -9.11 14.45 8.08
N ASN A 119 -9.45 14.05 6.85
CA ASN A 119 -10.82 13.78 6.44
C ASN A 119 -11.48 12.68 7.31
N SER A 120 -12.72 12.90 7.76
CA SER A 120 -13.47 11.93 8.58
C SER A 120 -13.59 10.54 7.93
N ALA A 121 -13.66 10.47 6.60
CA ALA A 121 -13.78 9.21 5.86
C ALA A 121 -12.54 8.29 5.94
N VAL A 122 -11.41 8.80 6.43
CA VAL A 122 -10.17 8.02 6.59
C VAL A 122 -9.69 7.92 8.04
N LYS A 123 -10.48 8.44 9.01
CA LYS A 123 -10.11 8.42 10.44
C LYS A 123 -9.96 7.01 11.01
N ASP A 124 -10.81 6.09 10.59
CA ASP A 124 -10.82 4.67 10.96
C ASP A 124 -9.52 3.92 10.62
N VAL A 125 -8.68 4.46 9.73
CA VAL A 125 -7.36 3.88 9.39
C VAL A 125 -6.19 4.74 9.86
N THR A 126 -6.46 5.79 10.64
CA THR A 126 -5.39 6.55 11.29
C THR A 126 -4.75 5.72 12.39
N LEU A 127 -3.46 5.94 12.63
CA LEU A 127 -2.74 5.21 13.68
C LEU A 127 -3.41 5.35 15.05
N ASP A 128 -3.84 6.57 15.40
CA ASP A 128 -4.48 6.85 16.69
C ASP A 128 -5.77 6.04 16.88
N GLU A 129 -6.65 6.05 15.88
CA GLU A 129 -7.93 5.32 15.94
C GLU A 129 -7.72 3.80 15.93
N LEU A 130 -6.75 3.31 15.15
CA LEU A 130 -6.40 1.90 15.13
C LEU A 130 -5.85 1.41 16.48
N VAL A 131 -5.03 2.22 17.15
CA VAL A 131 -4.52 1.91 18.49
C VAL A 131 -5.67 1.91 19.49
N LYS A 132 -6.53 2.93 19.47
CA LYS A 132 -7.69 3.03 20.35
C LYS A 132 -8.62 1.83 20.21
N ALA A 133 -9.03 1.49 18.98
CA ALA A 133 -9.88 0.34 18.70
C ALA A 133 -9.24 -0.98 19.18
N LYS A 134 -7.92 -1.12 19.04
CA LYS A 134 -7.21 -2.32 19.51
C LYS A 134 -7.14 -2.42 21.03
N LEU A 135 -6.96 -1.30 21.73
CA LEU A 135 -6.98 -1.26 23.19
C LEU A 135 -8.37 -1.59 23.72
N GLU A 136 -9.42 -0.98 23.18
CA GLU A 136 -10.82 -1.25 23.55
C GLU A 136 -11.19 -2.73 23.35
N ALA A 137 -10.73 -3.34 22.25
CA ALA A 137 -10.93 -4.76 21.98
C ALA A 137 -10.17 -5.72 22.93
N GLN A 138 -9.18 -5.23 23.70
CA GLN A 138 -8.47 -6.03 24.71
C GLN A 138 -9.07 -5.89 26.11
N LEU A 139 -9.83 -4.84 26.35
CA LEU A 139 -10.52 -4.58 27.62
C LEU A 139 -11.88 -5.29 27.72
N ASN A 140 -12.45 -5.70 26.59
CA ASN A 140 -13.69 -6.49 26.48
C ASN A 140 -13.39 -7.96 26.19
#